data_AF-A0A2V9T3M9-F1
#
_entry.id   AF-A0A2V9T3M9-F1
#
_cell.length_a   1.000
_cell.length_b   1.000
_cell.length_c   1.000
_cell.angle_alpha   90.00
_cell.angle_beta   90.00
_cell.angle_gamma   90.00
#
_symmetry.space_group_name_H-M   'P 1'
#
loop_
_entity.id
_entity.type
_entity.pdbx_description
1 polymer ?
#
loop_
_entity_poly.entity_id
_entity_poly.type
_entity_poly.pdbx_seq_one_letter_code
_entity_poly.pdbx_strand_id
1 'polypeptide(L)'
;MTKIEAVIQTSKLEAVKTALHEIGVEGMTVLEARGHGRQKGHTEFYRGREYTVDLIPKIKLEMVLADDMVERAVEAIVNAARTGQIGDGKIFLSKIDEAIRIRNQERGVSAL
;
A
#
# COMPACT_ATOMS: atom_id res chain seq x y z
N MET A 1 3.88 10.46 14.69
CA MET A 1 4.19 9.47 13.64
C MET A 1 2.89 9.00 13.03
N THR A 2 2.92 8.62 11.77
CA THR A 2 1.73 8.19 11.03
C THR A 2 2.03 6.91 10.27
N LYS A 3 1.14 5.92 10.40
CA LYS A 3 1.13 4.73 9.57
C LYS A 3 0.43 5.06 8.26
N ILE A 4 1.07 4.71 7.15
CA ILE A 4 0.51 4.71 5.80
C ILE A 4 0.18 3.27 5.45
N GLU A 5 -1.07 3.01 5.08
CA GLU A 5 -1.53 1.74 4.51
C GLU A 5 -2.04 1.97 3.08
N ALA A 6 -1.25 1.58 2.09
CA ALA A 6 -1.60 1.76 0.69
C ALA A 6 -2.00 0.42 0.07
N VAL A 7 -3.26 0.29 -0.36
CA VAL A 7 -3.73 -0.84 -1.16
C VAL A 7 -3.71 -0.43 -2.62
N ILE A 8 -2.90 -1.09 -3.44
CA ILE A 8 -2.66 -0.75 -4.86
C ILE A 8 -2.84 -1.95 -5.78
N GLN A 9 -2.84 -1.69 -7.10
CA GLN A 9 -2.74 -2.76 -8.11
C GLN A 9 -1.41 -3.50 -7.98
N THR A 10 -1.42 -4.82 -8.19
CA THR A 10 -0.22 -5.67 -8.09
C THR A 10 0.90 -5.25 -9.04
N SER A 11 0.55 -4.83 -10.26
CA SER A 11 1.50 -4.35 -11.28
C SER A 11 2.22 -3.06 -10.93
N LYS A 12 1.75 -2.32 -9.91
CA LYS A 12 2.31 -1.02 -9.51
C LYS A 12 3.34 -1.11 -8.40
N LEU A 13 3.58 -2.30 -7.83
CA LEU A 13 4.46 -2.48 -6.67
C LEU A 13 5.87 -1.93 -6.91
N GLU A 14 6.53 -2.33 -8.00
CA GLU A 14 7.92 -1.90 -8.25
C GLU A 14 8.02 -0.38 -8.49
N ALA A 15 7.09 0.20 -9.24
CA ALA A 15 7.07 1.66 -9.46
C ALA A 15 6.89 2.43 -8.14
N VAL A 16 6.02 1.96 -7.25
CA VAL A 16 5.79 2.58 -5.94
C VAL A 16 7.02 2.41 -5.03
N LYS A 17 7.67 1.24 -5.03
CA LYS A 17 8.92 1.01 -4.28
C LYS A 17 10.02 1.97 -4.72
N THR A 18 10.23 2.12 -6.03
CA THR A 18 11.23 3.04 -6.58
C THR A 18 10.94 4.48 -6.17
N ALA A 19 9.71 4.95 -6.34
CA ALA A 19 9.33 6.33 -5.99
C ALA A 19 9.51 6.63 -4.49
N LEU A 20 9.19 5.66 -3.62
CA LEU A 20 9.42 5.79 -2.18
C LEU A 20 10.91 5.80 -1.82
N HIS A 21 11.72 4.97 -2.48
CA HIS A 21 13.16 4.94 -2.24
C HIS A 21 13.85 6.25 -2.65
N GLU A 22 13.45 6.84 -3.79
CA GLU A 22 13.97 8.13 -4.28
C GLU A 22 13.73 9.28 -3.31
N ILE A 23 12.70 9.17 -2.45
CA ILE A 23 12.41 10.18 -1.43
C ILE A 23 13.00 9.86 -0.05
N GLY A 24 13.75 8.77 0.09
CA GLY A 24 14.40 8.36 1.34
C GLY A 24 13.54 7.47 2.24
N VAL A 25 12.47 6.86 1.72
CA VAL A 25 11.69 5.86 2.46
C VAL A 25 12.27 4.47 2.18
N GLU A 26 12.98 3.90 3.15
CA GLU A 26 13.68 2.61 3.01
C GLU A 26 12.89 1.43 3.59
N GLY A 27 12.15 1.65 4.68
CA GLY A 27 11.43 0.61 5.40
C GLY A 27 9.95 0.50 5.00
N MET A 28 9.51 -0.68 4.56
CA MET A 28 8.10 -0.99 4.33
C MET A 28 7.83 -2.49 4.49
N THR A 29 6.59 -2.83 4.83
CA THR A 29 6.08 -4.20 4.81
C THR A 29 5.08 -4.34 3.66
N VAL A 30 5.19 -5.45 2.92
CA VAL A 30 4.34 -5.73 1.76
C VAL A 30 3.52 -6.99 2.05
N LEU A 31 2.21 -6.90 1.86
CA LEU A 31 1.28 -8.01 2.01
C LEU A 31 0.51 -8.22 0.71
N GLU A 32 0.28 -9.48 0.36
CA GLU A 32 -0.69 -9.84 -0.67
C GLU A 32 -2.10 -9.73 -0.10
N ALA A 33 -3.00 -9.11 -0.86
CA ALA A 33 -4.37 -8.89 -0.45
C ALA A 33 -5.35 -9.23 -1.59
N ARG A 34 -6.61 -9.32 -1.22
CA ARG A 34 -7.73 -9.54 -2.12
C ARG A 34 -8.78 -8.47 -1.84
N GLY A 35 -9.12 -7.66 -2.83
CA GLY A 35 -10.01 -6.51 -2.69
C GLY A 35 -11.30 -6.67 -3.50
N HIS A 36 -12.39 -6.16 -2.94
CA HIS A 36 -13.69 -6.01 -3.61
C HIS A 36 -14.14 -4.54 -3.53
N GLY A 37 -14.94 -4.06 -4.48
CA GLY A 37 -15.47 -2.70 -4.45
C GLY A 37 -16.20 -2.30 -5.73
N ARG A 38 -16.00 -1.06 -6.20
CA ARG A 38 -16.60 -0.58 -7.46
C ARG A 38 -16.11 -1.34 -8.70
N GLN A 39 -14.91 -1.89 -8.62
CA GLN A 39 -14.42 -2.87 -9.58
C GLN A 39 -15.20 -4.17 -9.29
N LYS A 40 -16.33 -4.34 -9.98
CA LYS A 40 -17.13 -5.55 -9.85
C LYS A 40 -16.30 -6.74 -10.32
N GLY A 41 -16.45 -7.87 -9.64
CA GLY A 41 -15.95 -9.13 -10.14
C GLY A 41 -16.44 -9.40 -11.55
N HIS A 42 -15.57 -9.90 -12.42
CA HIS A 42 -15.98 -10.37 -13.73
C HIS A 42 -16.44 -11.82 -13.61
N THR A 43 -17.52 -12.16 -14.31
CA THR A 43 -17.94 -13.54 -14.51
C THR A 43 -17.04 -14.15 -15.58
N GLU A 44 -16.20 -15.12 -15.21
CA GLU A 44 -15.42 -15.90 -16.16
C GLU A 44 -16.00 -17.31 -16.31
N PHE A 45 -16.04 -17.79 -17.55
CA PHE A 45 -16.37 -19.19 -17.84
C PHE A 45 -15.09 -20.02 -17.81
N TYR A 46 -14.95 -20.89 -16.81
CA TYR A 46 -13.83 -21.83 -16.73
C TYR A 46 -14.34 -23.27 -16.78
N ARG A 47 -13.90 -24.04 -17.78
CA ARG A 47 -14.31 -25.44 -18.01
C ARG A 47 -15.84 -25.66 -17.99
N GLY A 48 -16.59 -24.75 -18.61
CA GLY A 48 -18.06 -24.86 -18.72
C GLY A 48 -18.82 -24.56 -17.43
N ARG A 49 -18.16 -24.02 -16.39
CA ARG A 49 -18.80 -23.49 -15.18
C ARG A 49 -18.58 -21.99 -15.08
N GLU A 50 -19.62 -21.30 -14.63
CA GLU A 50 -19.61 -19.87 -14.36
C GLU A 50 -18.92 -19.63 -13.01
N TYR A 51 -17.81 -18.89 -12.99
CA TYR A 51 -17.14 -18.46 -11.77
C TYR A 51 -17.25 -16.94 -11.64
N THR A 52 -17.88 -16.50 -10.55
CA THR A 52 -17.82 -15.08 -10.15
C THR A 52 -16.51 -14.84 -9.42
N VAL A 53 -15.60 -14.09 -10.03
CA VAL A 53 -14.36 -13.68 -9.34
C VAL A 53 -14.68 -12.50 -8.45
N ASP A 54 -15.11 -12.76 -7.21
CA ASP A 54 -15.57 -11.72 -6.30
C ASP A 54 -14.44 -10.82 -5.77
N LEU A 55 -13.22 -11.36 -5.69
CA LEU A 55 -12.08 -10.65 -5.12
C LEU A 55 -10.92 -10.57 -6.10
N ILE A 56 -10.39 -9.36 -6.29
CA ILE A 56 -9.30 -9.06 -7.21
C ILE A 56 -7.98 -8.94 -6.43
N PRO A 57 -6.88 -9.56 -6.89
CA PRO A 57 -5.58 -9.43 -6.26
C PRO A 57 -5.13 -7.96 -6.14
N LYS A 58 -4.59 -7.61 -4.98
CA LYS A 58 -4.02 -6.30 -4.65
C LYS A 58 -2.73 -6.49 -3.85
N ILE A 59 -1.92 -5.45 -3.79
CA ILE A 59 -0.81 -5.36 -2.84
C ILE A 59 -1.17 -4.33 -1.78
N LYS A 60 -0.94 -4.66 -0.50
CA LYS A 60 -0.98 -3.71 0.61
C LYS A 60 0.46 -3.40 1.02
N LEU A 61 0.84 -2.13 0.97
CA LEU A 61 2.06 -1.62 1.56
C LEU A 61 1.74 -0.96 2.89
N GLU A 62 2.54 -1.26 3.90
CA GLU A 62 2.47 -0.64 5.22
C GLU A 62 3.83 -0.04 5.59
N MET A 63 3.83 1.20 6.05
CA MET A 63 5.01 1.87 6.58
C MET A 63 4.60 2.86 7.67
N VAL A 64 5.48 3.11 8.63
CA VAL A 64 5.31 4.16 9.65
C VAL A 64 6.38 5.20 9.41
N LEU A 65 5.97 6.46 9.26
CA LEU A 65 6.87 7.58 8.98
C LEU A 65 6.76 8.66 10.06
N ALA A 66 7.82 9.47 10.15
CA ALA A 66 7.75 10.77 10.79
C ALA A 66 6.70 11.64 10.08
N ASP A 67 5.98 12.48 10.85
CA ASP A 67 4.80 13.17 10.33
C ASP A 67 5.12 14.18 9.20
N ASP A 68 6.34 14.71 9.17
CA ASP A 68 6.88 15.60 8.15
C ASP A 68 7.15 14.91 6.79
N MET A 69 7.33 13.59 6.78
CA MET A 69 7.56 12.80 5.57
C MET A 69 6.28 12.24 4.94
N VAL A 70 5.15 12.30 5.65
CA VAL A 70 3.90 11.64 5.26
C VAL A 70 3.35 12.17 3.95
N GLU A 71 3.25 13.49 3.80
CA GLU A 71 2.66 14.11 2.60
C GLU A 71 3.46 13.76 1.34
N ARG A 72 4.80 13.90 1.41
CA ARG A 72 5.72 13.53 0.33
C ARG A 72 5.61 12.04 -0.05
N ALA A 73 5.46 11.16 0.92
CA ALA A 73 5.27 9.72 0.67
C ALA A 73 3.91 9.42 0.03
N VAL A 74 2.83 10.07 0.49
CA VAL A 74 1.50 9.93 -0.10
C VAL A 74 1.50 10.38 -1.55
N GLU A 75 2.09 11.53 -1.86
CA GLU A 75 2.22 12.03 -3.23
C GLU A 75 3.01 11.08 -4.13
N ALA A 76 4.13 10.55 -3.65
CA ALA A 76 4.93 9.57 -4.38
C ALA A 76 4.12 8.30 -4.71
N ILE A 77 3.39 7.75 -3.72
CA ILE A 77 2.54 6.57 -3.92
C ILE A 77 1.43 6.88 -4.92
N VAL A 78 0.75 8.01 -4.80
CA VAL A 78 -0.34 8.41 -5.71
C VAL A 78 0.18 8.52 -7.14
N ASN A 79 1.29 9.23 -7.36
CA ASN A 79 1.84 9.46 -8.69
C ASN A 79 2.30 8.16 -9.35
N ALA A 80 2.93 7.25 -8.60
CA ALA A 80 3.40 5.97 -9.13
C ALA A 80 2.26 4.97 -9.35
N ALA A 81 1.32 4.87 -8.42
CA ALA A 81 0.25 3.86 -8.44
C ALA A 81 -0.91 4.22 -9.39
N ARG A 82 -1.14 5.51 -9.66
CA ARG A 82 -2.28 5.96 -10.47
C ARG A 82 -2.19 5.46 -11.92
N THR A 83 -3.31 4.96 -12.41
CA THR A 83 -3.59 4.72 -13.83
C THR A 83 -4.74 5.59 -14.33
N GLY A 84 -5.53 6.14 -13.41
CA GLY A 84 -6.76 6.88 -13.73
C GLY A 84 -7.96 5.98 -13.96
N GLN A 85 -7.80 4.66 -13.85
CA GLN A 85 -8.86 3.68 -14.03
C GLN A 85 -9.44 3.22 -12.69
N ILE A 86 -10.65 2.66 -12.74
CA ILE A 86 -11.27 2.04 -11.58
C ILE A 86 -10.39 0.89 -11.09
N GLY A 87 -10.07 0.89 -9.79
CA GLY A 87 -9.29 -0.19 -9.16
C GLY A 87 -7.86 0.19 -8.77
N ASP A 88 -7.44 1.44 -8.99
CA ASP A 88 -6.13 1.97 -8.54
C ASP A 88 -5.87 1.75 -7.04
N GLY A 89 -6.93 1.80 -6.23
CA GLY A 89 -6.86 1.43 -4.81
C GLY A 89 -7.12 2.60 -3.88
N LYS A 90 -6.56 2.55 -2.66
CA LYS A 90 -6.77 3.54 -1.60
C LYS A 90 -5.53 3.64 -0.69
N ILE A 91 -5.35 4.79 -0.07
CA ILE A 91 -4.38 5.01 0.99
C ILE A 91 -5.13 5.38 2.27
N PHE A 92 -4.77 4.76 3.38
CA PHE A 92 -5.28 5.07 4.70
C PHE A 92 -4.15 5.59 5.58
N LEU A 93 -4.47 6.56 6.43
CA LEU A 93 -3.53 7.15 7.38
C LEU A 93 -4.07 6.93 8.80
N SER A 94 -3.22 6.40 9.66
CA SER A 94 -3.54 6.13 11.06
C SER A 94 -2.45 6.70 11.96
N LYS A 95 -2.83 7.34 13.07
CA LYS A 95 -1.85 7.84 14.04
C LYS A 95 -1.17 6.67 14.77
N ILE A 96 0.13 6.81 14.96
CA ILE A 96 0.94 5.87 15.74
C ILE A 96 1.54 6.63 16.90
N ASP A 97 1.17 6.20 18.11
CA ASP A 97 1.61 6.82 19.35
C ASP A 97 3.07 6.46 19.66
N GLU A 98 3.48 5.22 19.38
CA GLU A 98 4.82 4.73 19.67
C GLU A 98 5.31 3.71 18.63
N ALA A 99 6.62 3.72 18.39
CA ALA A 99 7.35 2.73 17.61
C ALA A 99 8.56 2.29 18.44
N ILE A 100 8.89 0.99 18.42
CA ILE A 100 10.00 0.42 19.19
C ILE A 100 10.84 -0.45 18.26
N ARG A 101 12.13 -0.11 18.10
CA ARG A 101 13.06 -0.92 17.30
C ARG A 101 13.58 -2.07 18.15
N ILE A 102 13.18 -3.30 17.81
CA ILE A 102 13.52 -4.51 18.59
C ILE A 102 15.02 -4.68 18.83
N ARG A 103 15.86 -4.38 17.83
CA ARG A 103 17.32 -4.59 17.87
C ARG A 103 18.03 -3.83 19.00
N ASN A 104 17.61 -2.59 19.27
CA ASN A 104 18.33 -1.66 20.16
C ASN A 104 17.40 -0.85 21.09
N GLN A 105 16.10 -1.15 21.10
CA GLN A 105 15.08 -0.51 21.93
C GLN A 105 14.92 1.01 21.72
N GLU A 106 15.37 1.56 20.59
CA GLU A 106 15.04 2.93 20.20
C GLU A 106 13.52 3.10 20.13
N ARG A 107 13.05 4.30 20.49
CA ARG A 107 11.62 4.61 20.62
C ARG A 107 11.23 5.85 19.82
N GLY A 108 9.97 5.88 19.39
CA GLY A 108 9.43 7.02 18.65
C GLY A 108 10.08 7.14 17.27
N VAL A 109 10.34 8.38 16.83
CA VAL A 109 10.86 8.63 15.47
C VAL A 109 12.25 8.02 15.25
N SER A 110 13.10 7.92 16.28
CA SER A 110 14.43 7.28 16.13
C SER A 110 14.35 5.78 15.89
N ALA A 111 13.21 5.15 16.19
CA ALA A 111 12.98 3.73 15.95
C ALA A 111 12.64 3.41 14.49
N LEU A 112 12.30 4.41 13.68
CA LEU A 112 11.88 4.25 12.28
C LEU A 112 13.07 3.99 11.36
#